data_AF-A0AAJ2Q2G3-F1
#
_entry.id   AF-A0AAJ2Q2G3-F1
#
_cell.length_a   1.000
_cell.length_b   1.000
_cell.length_c   1.000
_cell.angle_alpha   90.00
_cell.angle_beta   90.00
_cell.angle_gamma   90.00
#
_symmetry.space_group_name_H-M   'P 1'
#
loop_
_entity.id
_entity.type
_entity.pdbx_description
1 polymer ?
#
loop_
_entity_poly.entity_id
_entity_poly.type
_entity_poly.pdbx_seq_one_letter_code
_entity_poly.pdbx_strand_id
1 'polypeptide(L)'
;MAWASPDGHCTVEHRADPLHPWRIEHSVCDGFDTHWSATFTPEVPERLVAQFFTHLATTTPVERLFRDVPYFVQKLDEVLITPVHRAAVNPHVAHAGAQLGRAVRHR
;
A
#
# COMPACT_ATOMS: atom_id res chain seq x y z
N MET A 1 -19.13 6.21 5.55
CA MET A 1 -18.07 6.54 6.53
C MET A 1 -16.74 6.26 5.86
N ALA A 2 -15.74 7.14 6.01
CA ALA A 2 -14.46 7.04 5.32
C ALA A 2 -13.30 6.96 6.31
N TRP A 3 -12.29 6.17 5.97
CA TRP A 3 -11.06 5.97 6.74
C TRP A 3 -9.86 6.11 5.80
N ALA A 4 -8.72 6.52 6.33
CA ALA A 4 -7.45 6.60 5.61
C ALA A 4 -6.36 5.83 6.36
N SER A 5 -5.41 5.25 5.62
CA SER A 5 -4.20 4.66 6.19
C SER A 5 -3.32 5.74 6.84
N PRO A 6 -2.46 5.39 7.81
CA PRO A 6 -1.58 6.34 8.48
C PRO A 6 -0.60 7.08 7.55
N ASP A 7 -0.24 6.47 6.42
CA ASP A 7 0.60 7.07 5.37
C ASP A 7 -0.20 7.95 4.38
N GLY A 8 -1.53 8.00 4.51
CA GLY A 8 -2.42 8.80 3.67
C GLY A 8 -2.62 8.26 2.24
N HIS A 9 -1.99 7.14 1.87
CA HIS A 9 -2.01 6.63 0.50
C HIS A 9 -3.20 5.73 0.18
N CYS A 10 -3.88 5.20 1.19
CA CYS A 10 -5.05 4.33 1.02
C CYS A 10 -6.25 4.91 1.74
N THR A 11 -7.39 4.97 1.06
CA THR A 11 -8.67 5.34 1.64
C THR A 11 -9.69 4.23 1.45
N VAL A 12 -10.55 4.07 2.45
CA VAL A 12 -11.64 3.09 2.44
C VAL A 12 -12.92 3.84 2.74
N GLU A 13 -13.93 3.67 1.91
CA GLU A 13 -15.24 4.27 2.05
C GLU A 13 -16.31 3.19 2.14
N HIS A 14 -17.06 3.19 3.24
CA HIS A 14 -18.33 2.47 3.33
C HIS A 14 -19.46 3.37 2.84
N ARG A 15 -20.09 2.99 1.73
CA ARG A 15 -21.19 3.71 1.08
C ARG A 15 -22.53 3.13 1.50
N ALA A 16 -23.57 3.95 1.43
CA ALA A 16 -24.96 3.50 1.58
C ALA A 16 -25.50 2.83 0.31
N ASP A 17 -24.69 2.69 -0.74
CA ASP A 17 -25.04 1.99 -1.98
C ASP A 17 -25.13 0.49 -1.71
N PRO A 18 -26.32 -0.13 -1.85
CA PRO A 18 -26.50 -1.55 -1.59
C PRO A 18 -25.74 -2.45 -2.59
N LEU A 19 -25.34 -1.94 -3.76
CA LEU A 19 -24.61 -2.72 -4.77
C LEU A 19 -23.09 -2.63 -4.58
N HIS A 20 -22.59 -1.58 -3.93
CA HIS A 20 -21.17 -1.34 -3.75
C HIS A 20 -20.90 -0.75 -2.36
N PRO A 21 -21.15 -1.53 -1.29
CA PRO A 21 -21.02 -1.03 0.08
C PRO A 21 -19.60 -0.58 0.41
N TRP A 22 -18.57 -1.13 -0.25
CA TRP A 22 -17.17 -0.79 0.02
C TRP A 22 -16.44 -0.35 -1.24
N ARG A 23 -15.80 0.82 -1.16
CA ARG A 23 -14.85 1.33 -2.15
C ARG A 23 -13.51 1.57 -1.47
N ILE A 24 -12.45 1.10 -2.10
CA ILE A 24 -11.08 1.29 -1.67
C ILE A 24 -10.33 1.98 -2.79
N GLU A 25 -9.56 3.00 -2.45
CA GLU A 25 -8.69 3.70 -3.37
C GLU A 25 -7.31 3.81 -2.77
N HIS A 26 -6.31 3.58 -3.59
CA HIS A 26 -4.92 3.74 -3.22
C HIS A 26 -4.21 4.58 -4.27
N SER A 27 -3.39 5.54 -3.85
CA SER A 27 -2.48 6.29 -4.71
C SER A 27 -1.24 6.68 -3.92
N VAL A 28 -0.07 6.45 -4.50
CA VAL A 28 1.21 6.94 -3.95
C VAL A 28 1.66 8.17 -4.73
N CYS A 29 1.48 8.15 -6.05
CA CYS A 29 1.76 9.27 -6.92
C CYS A 29 0.78 9.25 -8.10
N ASP A 30 -0.02 10.31 -8.21
CA ASP A 30 -1.02 10.44 -9.26
C ASP A 30 -0.37 10.38 -10.64
N GLY A 31 -0.95 9.57 -11.54
CA GLY A 31 -0.52 9.47 -12.95
C GLY A 31 0.56 8.42 -13.26
N PHE A 32 1.00 7.61 -12.29
CA PHE A 32 2.10 6.64 -12.50
C PHE A 32 1.75 5.17 -12.23
N ASP A 33 0.51 4.75 -12.50
CA ASP A 33 0.08 3.33 -12.32
C ASP A 33 0.23 2.83 -10.87
N THR A 34 0.37 3.76 -9.91
CA THR A 34 0.28 3.49 -8.47
C THR A 34 -1.15 3.62 -7.95
N HIS A 35 -2.05 4.11 -8.83
CA HIS A 35 -3.46 4.23 -8.54
C HIS A 35 -4.14 2.90 -8.81
N TRP A 36 -4.75 2.33 -7.76
CA TRP A 36 -5.68 1.23 -7.93
C TRP A 36 -6.92 1.49 -7.09
N SER A 37 -8.04 0.99 -7.55
CA SER A 37 -9.28 0.98 -6.79
C SER A 37 -9.88 -0.42 -6.78
N ALA A 38 -10.55 -0.75 -5.68
CA ALA A 38 -11.28 -1.99 -5.52
C ALA A 38 -12.67 -1.67 -4.99
N THR A 39 -13.67 -2.35 -5.54
CA THR A 39 -15.06 -2.24 -5.09
C THR A 39 -15.57 -3.63 -4.77
N PHE A 40 -16.15 -3.81 -3.58
CA PHE A 40 -16.78 -5.07 -3.20
C PHE A 40 -18.28 -4.97 -3.36
N THR A 41 -18.85 -5.87 -4.15
CA THR A 41 -20.29 -6.06 -4.30
C THR A 41 -20.79 -7.09 -3.30
N PRO A 42 -22.11 -7.18 -3.04
CA PRO A 42 -22.69 -8.18 -2.14
C PRO A 42 -22.37 -9.63 -2.50
N GLU A 43 -22.05 -9.92 -3.76
CA GLU A 43 -21.72 -11.27 -4.24
C GLU A 43 -20.29 -11.69 -3.89
N VAL A 44 -19.42 -10.75 -3.49
CA VAL A 44 -18.05 -11.08 -3.11
C VAL A 44 -18.06 -11.84 -1.78
N PRO A 45 -17.43 -13.03 -1.69
CA PRO A 45 -17.41 -13.79 -0.45
C PRO A 45 -16.75 -12.99 0.69
N GLU A 46 -17.38 -12.95 1.86
CA GLU A 46 -16.87 -12.21 3.04
C GLU A 46 -15.41 -12.59 3.38
N ARG A 47 -15.04 -13.86 3.20
CA ARG A 47 -13.68 -14.33 3.42
C ARG A 47 -12.65 -13.63 2.53
N LEU A 48 -13.01 -13.33 1.29
CA LEU A 48 -12.13 -12.63 0.34
C LEU A 48 -11.95 -11.17 0.78
N VAL A 49 -13.05 -10.51 1.19
CA VAL A 49 -13.02 -9.15 1.74
C VAL A 49 -12.15 -9.09 3.00
N ALA A 50 -12.31 -10.04 3.93
CA ALA A 50 -11.49 -10.12 5.15
C ALA A 50 -10.01 -10.37 4.85
N GLN A 51 -9.69 -11.27 3.90
CA GLN A 51 -8.32 -11.51 3.46
C GLN A 51 -7.70 -10.27 2.82
N PHE A 52 -8.46 -9.55 2.00
CA PHE A 52 -8.01 -8.31 1.38
C PHE A 52 -7.65 -7.26 2.43
N PHE A 53 -8.53 -7.02 3.42
CA PHE A 53 -8.21 -6.08 4.50
C PHE A 53 -7.05 -6.55 5.38
N THR A 54 -6.91 -7.86 5.60
CA THR A 54 -5.76 -8.44 6.30
C THR A 54 -4.45 -8.15 5.54
N HIS A 55 -4.47 -8.28 4.21
CA HIS A 55 -3.33 -7.94 3.37
C HIS A 55 -3.08 -6.44 3.31
N LEU A 56 -4.10 -5.58 3.30
CA LEU A 56 -3.88 -4.13 3.38
C LEU A 56 -3.30 -3.68 4.72
N ALA A 57 -3.63 -4.37 5.81
CA ALA A 57 -3.10 -4.06 7.14
C ALA A 57 -1.66 -4.58 7.36
N THR A 58 -1.10 -5.36 6.43
CA THR A 58 0.26 -5.88 6.59
C THR A 58 1.31 -4.79 6.35
N THR A 59 2.32 -4.75 7.22
CA THR A 59 3.51 -3.92 7.01
C THR A 59 4.57 -4.62 6.16
N THR A 60 4.26 -5.81 5.63
CA THR A 60 5.18 -6.58 4.79
C THR A 60 5.30 -5.92 3.42
N PRO A 61 6.50 -5.52 2.99
CA PRO A 61 6.69 -4.91 1.67
C PRO A 61 6.36 -5.88 0.54
N VAL A 62 5.79 -5.36 -0.55
CA VAL A 62 5.54 -6.14 -1.78
C VAL A 62 6.83 -6.21 -2.60
N GLU A 63 7.28 -7.41 -2.92
CA GLU A 63 8.41 -7.61 -3.83
C GLU A 63 8.03 -7.31 -5.28
N ARG A 64 8.86 -6.52 -5.97
CA ARG A 64 8.71 -6.19 -7.40
C ARG A 64 10.07 -6.13 -8.08
N LEU A 65 10.10 -6.39 -9.39
CA LEU A 65 11.30 -6.07 -10.16
C LEU A 65 11.46 -4.56 -10.19
N PHE A 66 12.70 -4.08 -10.00
CA PHE A 66 12.97 -2.64 -9.92
C PHE A 66 12.53 -1.88 -11.20
N ARG A 67 12.65 -2.53 -12.37
CA ARG A 67 12.22 -1.96 -13.66
C ARG A 67 10.70 -1.79 -13.80
N ASP A 68 9.92 -2.51 -12.99
CA ASP A 68 8.46 -2.44 -12.97
C ASP A 68 7.97 -1.35 -12.01
N VAL A 69 8.88 -0.69 -11.29
CA VAL A 69 8.58 0.48 -10.46
C VAL A 69 8.68 1.73 -11.36
N PRO A 70 7.62 2.56 -11.45
CA PRO A 70 7.65 3.77 -12.25
C PRO A 70 8.84 4.68 -11.91
N TYR A 71 9.51 5.23 -12.92
CA TYR A 71 10.78 5.96 -12.73
C TYR A 71 10.69 7.12 -11.72
N PHE A 72 9.58 7.86 -11.72
CA PHE A 72 9.39 8.96 -10.76
C PHE A 72 9.25 8.44 -9.33
N VAL A 73 8.55 7.32 -9.14
CA VAL A 73 8.38 6.64 -7.84
C VAL A 73 9.72 6.15 -7.29
N GLN A 74 10.66 5.73 -8.15
CA GLN A 74 12.01 5.33 -7.73
C GLN A 74 12.79 6.45 -7.04
N LYS A 75 12.41 7.72 -7.27
CA LYS A 75 13.08 8.91 -6.73
C LYS A 75 12.29 9.63 -5.65
N LEU A 76 11.09 9.16 -5.30
CA LEU A 76 10.29 9.80 -4.26
C LEU A 76 10.85 9.47 -2.88
N ASP A 77 11.13 10.52 -2.11
CA ASP A 77 11.53 10.43 -0.70
C ASP A 77 10.42 9.87 0.21
N GLU A 78 9.23 9.61 -0.34
CA GLU A 78 8.07 9.01 0.33
C GLU A 78 8.01 7.48 0.16
N VAL A 79 8.70 6.90 -0.84
CA VAL A 79 8.67 5.45 -1.10
C VAL A 79 9.96 4.78 -0.63
N LEU A 80 9.85 3.73 0.19
CA LEU A 80 11.02 2.99 0.66
C LEU A 80 11.24 1.75 -0.19
N ILE A 81 12.23 1.80 -1.08
CA ILE A 81 12.62 0.66 -1.92
C ILE A 81 13.79 -0.05 -1.26
N THR A 82 13.58 -1.30 -0.85
CA THR A 82 14.63 -2.13 -0.26
C THR A 82 15.03 -3.23 -1.24
N PRO A 83 16.31 -3.30 -1.68
CA PRO A 83 16.77 -4.38 -2.53
C PRO A 83 16.59 -5.73 -1.84
N VAL A 84 15.98 -6.69 -2.52
CA VAL A 84 15.78 -8.05 -2.00
C VAL A 84 16.89 -9.00 -2.45
N HIS A 85 17.35 -8.84 -3.70
CA HIS A 85 18.43 -9.63 -4.28
C HIS A 85 19.79 -8.94 -4.12
N ARG A 86 20.82 -9.69 -3.70
CA ARG A 86 22.18 -9.19 -3.37
C ARG A 86 22.27 -8.21 -2.20
N ALA A 87 21.24 -8.12 -1.36
CA ALA A 87 21.33 -7.34 -0.13
C ALA A 87 22.32 -8.00 0.84
N ALA A 88 23.24 -7.22 1.40
CA ALA A 88 24.17 -7.69 2.44
C ALA A 88 23.49 -7.97 3.78
N VAL A 89 22.25 -7.49 3.95
CA VAL A 89 21.43 -7.60 5.17
C VAL A 89 20.05 -8.13 4.77
N ASN A 90 19.39 -8.87 5.67
CA ASN A 90 18.01 -9.31 5.45
C ASN A 90 17.11 -8.12 5.08
N PRO A 91 16.39 -8.17 3.94
CA PRO A 91 15.57 -7.07 3.45
C PRO A 91 14.52 -6.58 4.44
N HIS A 92 13.93 -7.45 5.26
CA HIS A 92 12.95 -7.06 6.28
C HIS A 92 13.58 -6.23 7.41
N VAL A 93 14.81 -6.58 7.81
CA VAL A 93 15.56 -5.84 8.84
C VAL A 93 16.01 -4.48 8.31
N ALA A 94 16.52 -4.45 7.07
CA ALA A 94 16.87 -3.20 6.40
C ALA A 94 15.65 -2.28 6.23
N HIS A 95 14.50 -2.84 5.86
CA HIS A 95 13.25 -2.11 5.69
C HIS A 95 12.75 -1.53 7.03
N ALA A 96 12.73 -2.33 8.10
CA ALA A 96 12.32 -1.87 9.43
C ALA A 96 13.23 -0.74 9.95
N GLY A 97 14.55 -0.85 9.74
CA GLY A 97 15.50 0.20 10.12
C GLY A 97 15.29 1.51 9.36
N ALA A 98 15.03 1.43 8.05
CA ALA A 98 14.76 2.61 7.24
C ALA A 98 13.41 3.27 7.54
N GLN A 99 12.38 2.49 7.88
CA GLN A 99 11.08 3.00 8.38
C GLN A 99 11.26 3.82 9.66
N LEU A 100 12.03 3.30 10.62
CA LEU A 100 12.36 4.02 11.85
C LEU A 100 13.13 5.31 11.57
N GLY A 101 14.12 5.26 10.66
CA GLY A 101 14.87 6.45 10.24
C GLY A 101 13.97 7.55 9.65
N ARG A 102 12.98 7.19 8.83
CA ARG A 102 11.99 8.13 8.30
C ARG A 102 11.09 8.71 9.38
N ALA A 103 10.55 7.87 10.27
CA ALA A 103 9.68 8.33 11.36
C ALA A 103 10.37 9.36 12.27
N VAL A 104 11.68 9.24 12.49
CA VAL A 104 12.48 10.21 13.25
C VAL A 104 12.70 11.51 12.47
N ARG A 105 12.80 11.45 11.13
CA ARG A 105 13.08 12.60 10.27
C ARG A 105 11.86 13.49 10.01
N HIS A 106 10.66 12.92 10.11
CA HIS A 106 9.37 13.61 9.93
C HIS A 106 8.75 14.09 11.26
N ARG A 107 9.52 14.09 12.35
CA ARG A 107 9.11 14.57 13.68
C ARG A 107 9.84 15.85 14.04
#